data_AF-A0A3N6N6G0-F1
#
_entry.id   AF-A0A3N6N6G0-F1
#
_cell.length_a   1.000
_cell.length_b   1.000
_cell.length_c   1.000
_cell.angle_alpha   90.00
_cell.angle_beta   90.00
_cell.angle_gamma   90.00
#
_symmetry.space_group_name_H-M   'P 1'
#
loop_
_entity.id
_entity.type
_entity.pdbx_description
1 polymer ?
#
loop_
_entity_poly.entity_id
_entity_poly.type
_entity_poly.pdbx_seq_one_letter_code
_entity_poly.pdbx_strand_id
1 'polypeptide(L)'
;MLRDRARFNLGATWRHVAVALLLSAPIGAHASDGDIDGPHTISTIANTGTELGAGETASSRATIRKIIERETANTNLSADVAEALVFIESGYNPAVIGSAGEIGLMQVRPETAAMLGFRGSNAELAELDVNIHYGVLYLSRAWRLAGGDLCRALMKYRAGHGEEEMTARSQVYCNRARNRLLAMNAMPAGTAAAAAPDPAPPVAAAAPAKPASRPKMPVQPKTVYARYRQGTAAASRAYWAAHEARISQIKARIGARWKRVASR
;
A
#
# COMPACT_ATOMS: atom_id res chain seq x y z
N MET A 1 61.06 -8.64 41.85
CA MET A 1 60.41 -7.52 41.15
C MET A 1 58.92 -7.84 41.08
N LEU A 2 58.14 -7.44 42.08
CA LEU A 2 57.22 -6.28 42.07
C LEU A 2 56.32 -6.27 40.80
N ARG A 3 54.98 -6.27 40.85
CA ARG A 3 54.01 -6.17 41.96
C ARG A 3 52.59 -6.40 41.39
N ASP A 4 51.71 -7.00 42.20
CA ASP A 4 50.24 -6.83 42.39
C ASP A 4 49.31 -6.44 41.22
N ARG A 5 48.20 -7.14 40.93
CA ARG A 5 46.94 -7.44 41.67
C ARG A 5 45.89 -6.31 41.72
N ALA A 6 44.63 -6.78 41.65
CA ALA A 6 43.32 -6.16 41.98
C ALA A 6 42.61 -5.45 40.80
N ARG A 7 41.44 -5.89 40.30
CA ARG A 7 40.10 -6.18 40.89
C ARG A 7 39.34 -4.94 41.40
N PHE A 8 38.02 -4.96 41.12
CA PHE A 8 36.91 -4.21 41.72
C PHE A 8 36.74 -2.74 41.25
N ASN A 9 35.54 -2.13 41.16
CA ASN A 9 34.17 -2.51 41.50
C ASN A 9 33.17 -1.58 40.79
N LEU A 10 31.90 -2.00 40.71
CA LEU A 10 30.73 -1.16 40.40
C LEU A 10 30.53 -0.05 41.44
N GLY A 11 29.91 1.07 41.05
CA GLY A 11 29.37 2.05 41.99
C GLY A 11 28.65 3.21 41.29
N ALA A 12 27.31 3.16 41.28
CA ALA A 12 26.43 4.25 40.88
C ALA A 12 26.46 5.40 41.89
N THR A 13 26.33 6.66 41.43
CA THR A 13 25.69 7.73 42.21
C THR A 13 25.02 8.76 41.30
N TRP A 14 23.77 9.09 41.63
CA TRP A 14 22.92 10.12 41.05
C TRP A 14 22.96 11.31 42.02
N ARG A 15 23.25 12.53 41.57
CA ARG A 15 23.02 13.76 42.35
C ARG A 15 22.53 14.90 41.46
N HIS A 16 21.35 15.41 41.81
CA HIS A 16 20.77 16.65 41.31
C HIS A 16 21.54 17.87 41.83
N VAL A 17 21.61 18.94 41.02
CA VAL A 17 21.76 20.32 41.51
C VAL A 17 20.87 21.24 40.66
N ALA A 18 20.16 22.12 41.36
CA ALA A 18 19.18 23.07 40.88
C ALA A 18 19.76 24.51 40.85
N VAL A 19 19.24 25.31 39.91
CA VAL A 19 18.89 26.76 39.96
C VAL A 19 19.97 27.80 40.30
N ALA A 20 20.13 28.78 39.41
CA ALA A 20 20.20 30.21 39.78
C ALA A 20 19.75 31.09 38.59
N LEU A 21 18.81 31.98 38.86
CA LEU A 21 18.12 32.90 37.96
C LEU A 21 18.50 34.31 38.41
N LEU A 22 18.99 35.18 37.51
CA LEU A 22 19.22 36.60 37.81
C LEU A 22 18.73 37.49 36.67
N LEU A 23 17.75 38.31 37.03
CA LEU A 23 17.11 39.38 36.27
C LEU A 23 17.98 40.65 36.25
N SER A 24 17.98 41.40 35.15
CA SER A 24 18.25 42.85 35.14
C SER A 24 17.52 43.49 33.95
N ALA A 25 16.74 44.55 34.23
CA ALA A 25 15.91 45.30 33.28
C ALA A 25 16.50 46.74 33.06
N PRO A 26 15.76 47.76 32.55
CA PRO A 26 15.73 48.21 31.15
C PRO A 26 16.04 49.73 30.97
N ILE A 27 16.25 50.22 29.73
CA ILE A 27 16.17 51.67 29.40
C ILE A 27 15.63 51.90 27.96
N GLY A 28 14.59 52.74 27.85
CA GLY A 28 14.53 53.88 26.90
C GLY A 28 13.87 53.72 25.53
N ALA A 29 12.73 54.38 25.35
CA ALA A 29 11.94 54.53 24.13
C ALA A 29 12.38 55.71 23.23
N HIS A 30 12.05 55.66 21.94
CA HIS A 30 11.70 56.84 21.11
C HIS A 30 10.76 56.40 19.97
N ALA A 31 9.69 57.18 19.76
CA ALA A 31 8.65 57.02 18.75
C ALA A 31 8.92 57.89 17.51
N SER A 32 8.30 57.54 16.36
CA SER A 32 7.54 58.50 15.53
C SER A 32 6.82 57.81 14.34
N ASP A 33 5.69 58.43 14.01
CA ASP A 33 4.61 58.12 13.06
C ASP A 33 4.97 57.85 11.59
N GLY A 34 4.03 57.17 10.92
CA GLY A 34 3.91 57.12 9.46
C GLY A 34 2.66 56.37 9.03
N ASP A 35 1.50 57.01 9.15
CA ASP A 35 0.22 56.59 8.56
C ASP A 35 0.23 56.94 7.06
N ILE A 36 0.02 55.97 6.16
CA ILE A 36 -0.37 56.19 4.76
C ILE A 36 -1.45 55.17 4.39
N ASP A 37 -2.64 55.69 4.13
CA ASP A 37 -3.80 55.06 3.50
C ASP A 37 -3.48 54.44 2.13
N GLY A 38 -4.01 53.22 1.88
CA GLY A 38 -4.10 52.63 0.55
C GLY A 38 -4.63 51.19 0.59
N PRO A 39 -5.60 50.80 -0.25
CA PRO A 39 -6.24 49.50 -0.15
C PRO A 39 -5.26 48.44 -0.65
N HIS A 40 -4.70 47.64 0.27
CA HIS A 40 -4.08 46.39 -0.11
C HIS A 40 -5.20 45.43 -0.52
N THR A 41 -5.56 45.60 -1.79
CA THR A 41 -6.16 44.61 -2.68
C THR A 41 -5.92 43.20 -2.15
N ILE A 42 -6.99 42.58 -1.71
CA ILE A 42 -7.06 41.14 -1.52
C ILE A 42 -6.76 40.55 -2.90
N SER A 43 -5.49 40.25 -3.17
CA SER A 43 -5.11 39.37 -4.27
C SER A 43 -5.54 37.96 -3.87
N THR A 44 -6.85 37.73 -3.97
CA THR A 44 -7.44 36.43 -4.25
C THR A 44 -6.90 36.00 -5.60
N ILE A 45 -5.69 35.46 -5.61
CA ILE A 45 -5.30 34.54 -6.67
C ILE A 45 -5.88 33.21 -6.21
N ALA A 46 -7.04 32.88 -6.77
CA ALA A 46 -7.60 31.55 -6.74
C ALA A 46 -6.59 30.60 -7.41
N ASN A 47 -5.59 30.14 -6.66
CA ASN A 47 -4.84 28.96 -7.03
C ASN A 47 -5.64 27.76 -6.54
N THR A 48 -6.67 27.38 -7.30
CA THR A 48 -7.15 25.98 -7.30
C THR A 48 -6.06 25.12 -7.95
N GLY A 49 -4.89 25.08 -7.30
CA GLY A 49 -3.83 24.15 -7.61
C GLY A 49 -4.38 22.78 -7.30
N THR A 50 -4.84 22.08 -8.33
CA THR A 50 -5.00 20.64 -8.27
C THR A 50 -3.64 20.11 -7.84
N GLU A 51 -3.55 19.55 -6.64
CA GLU A 51 -2.30 19.03 -6.08
C GLU A 51 -1.77 17.95 -7.04
N LEU A 52 -0.82 18.33 -7.90
CA LEU A 52 -0.17 17.41 -8.84
C LEU A 52 0.87 16.62 -8.05
N GLY A 53 0.84 15.29 -8.17
CA GLY A 53 1.79 14.38 -7.55
C GLY A 53 3.21 14.58 -8.08
N ALA A 54 4.20 14.10 -7.33
CA ALA A 54 5.63 14.35 -7.61
C ALA A 54 6.12 13.89 -9.00
N GLY A 55 5.49 12.90 -9.63
CA GLY A 55 5.76 12.42 -10.98
C GLY A 55 4.62 12.68 -11.98
N GLU A 56 3.64 13.50 -11.60
CA GLU A 56 2.39 13.66 -12.32
C GLU A 56 2.53 14.68 -13.46
N THR A 57 2.62 14.16 -14.69
CA THR A 57 2.49 14.93 -15.93
C THR A 57 1.28 14.41 -16.71
N ALA A 58 0.77 15.19 -17.67
CA ALA A 58 -0.35 14.73 -18.51
C ALA A 58 0.01 13.42 -19.26
N SER A 59 1.24 13.31 -19.75
CA SER A 59 1.73 12.12 -20.48
C SER A 59 1.94 10.91 -19.57
N SER A 60 2.57 11.09 -18.40
CA SER A 60 2.78 9.98 -17.45
C SER A 60 1.45 9.46 -16.92
N ARG A 61 0.51 10.34 -16.58
CA ARG A 61 -0.85 9.97 -16.18
C ARG A 61 -1.57 9.19 -17.27
N ALA A 62 -1.57 9.67 -18.52
CA ALA A 62 -2.24 8.97 -19.62
C ALA A 62 -1.67 7.56 -19.87
N THR A 63 -0.35 7.42 -19.75
CA THR A 63 0.33 6.12 -19.88
C THR A 63 -0.08 5.18 -18.75
N ILE A 64 0.01 5.65 -17.50
CA ILE A 64 -0.37 4.89 -16.30
C ILE A 64 -1.86 4.52 -16.35
N ARG A 65 -2.73 5.45 -16.75
CA ARG A 65 -4.17 5.22 -16.90
C ARG A 65 -4.47 4.04 -17.81
N LYS A 66 -3.84 3.99 -18.99
CA LYS A 66 -4.04 2.90 -19.96
C LYS A 66 -3.65 1.54 -19.38
N ILE A 67 -2.59 1.48 -18.57
CA ILE A 67 -2.17 0.26 -17.88
C ILE A 67 -3.22 -0.12 -16.83
N ILE A 68 -3.67 0.84 -16.01
CA ILE A 68 -4.69 0.61 -14.99
C ILE A 68 -5.99 0.10 -15.59
N GLU A 69 -6.49 0.71 -16.66
CA GLU A 69 -7.72 0.27 -17.34
C GLU A 69 -7.61 -1.18 -17.81
N ARG A 70 -6.46 -1.55 -18.39
CA ARG A 70 -6.19 -2.92 -18.81
C ARG A 70 -6.18 -3.90 -17.63
N GLU A 71 -5.51 -3.55 -16.53
CA GLU A 71 -5.39 -4.43 -15.36
C GLU A 71 -6.70 -4.54 -14.57
N THR A 72 -7.55 -3.50 -14.60
CA THR A 72 -8.84 -3.48 -13.89
C THR A 72 -10.01 -4.05 -14.70
N ALA A 73 -9.89 -4.18 -16.03
CA ALA A 73 -10.96 -4.59 -16.94
C ALA A 73 -11.71 -5.88 -16.57
N ASN A 74 -11.05 -6.82 -15.88
CA ASN A 74 -11.65 -8.10 -15.48
C ASN A 74 -11.90 -8.20 -13.96
N THR A 75 -12.02 -7.05 -13.29
CA THR A 75 -12.24 -6.94 -11.86
C THR A 75 -13.48 -6.10 -11.58
N ASN A 76 -14.00 -6.19 -10.35
CA ASN A 76 -15.06 -5.27 -9.89
C ASN A 76 -14.48 -3.97 -9.29
N LEU A 77 -13.19 -3.70 -9.51
CA LEU A 77 -12.50 -2.51 -9.04
C LEU A 77 -12.51 -1.46 -10.16
N SER A 78 -12.96 -0.24 -9.87
CA SER A 78 -12.87 0.86 -10.83
C SER A 78 -11.42 1.26 -11.09
N ALA A 79 -11.10 1.56 -12.35
CA ALA A 79 -9.84 2.15 -12.75
C ALA A 79 -9.53 3.45 -11.98
N ASP A 80 -10.56 4.23 -11.64
CA ASP A 80 -10.38 5.49 -10.91
C ASP A 80 -9.93 5.27 -9.47
N VAL A 81 -10.39 4.18 -8.82
CA VAL A 81 -9.93 3.81 -7.48
C VAL A 81 -8.47 3.37 -7.50
N ALA A 82 -8.08 2.57 -8.51
CA ALA A 82 -6.69 2.17 -8.69
C ALA A 82 -5.77 3.37 -9.01
N GLU A 83 -6.25 4.33 -9.80
CA GLU A 83 -5.51 5.55 -10.11
C GLU A 83 -5.39 6.49 -8.91
N ALA A 84 -6.47 6.64 -8.13
CA ALA A 84 -6.41 7.38 -6.87
C ALA A 84 -5.38 6.77 -5.91
N LEU A 85 -5.27 5.43 -5.88
CA LEU A 85 -4.25 4.74 -5.10
C LEU A 85 -2.84 5.07 -5.60
N VAL A 86 -2.58 5.04 -6.91
CA VAL A 86 -1.26 5.43 -7.49
C VAL A 86 -0.86 6.83 -7.05
N PHE A 87 -1.79 7.78 -7.07
CA PHE A 87 -1.54 9.15 -6.60
C PHE A 87 -1.15 9.18 -5.12
N ILE A 88 -1.89 8.47 -4.26
CA ILE A 88 -1.66 8.47 -2.81
C ILE A 88 -0.30 7.85 -2.43
N GLU A 89 0.06 6.78 -3.13
CA GLU A 89 1.24 5.95 -2.84
C GLU A 89 2.54 6.55 -3.36
N SER A 90 2.55 7.10 -4.57
CA SER A 90 3.78 7.56 -5.22
C SER A 90 3.68 8.94 -5.86
N GLY A 91 2.50 9.53 -5.94
CA GLY A 91 2.27 10.73 -6.74
C GLY A 91 2.67 10.53 -8.21
N TYR A 92 2.42 9.35 -8.77
CA TYR A 92 2.83 8.94 -10.13
C TYR A 92 4.35 8.79 -10.36
N ASN A 93 5.18 8.76 -9.31
CA ASN A 93 6.62 8.55 -9.45
C ASN A 93 6.99 7.05 -9.32
N PRO A 94 7.42 6.38 -10.41
CA PRO A 94 7.75 4.96 -10.38
C PRO A 94 9.05 4.63 -9.63
N ALA A 95 9.88 5.63 -9.32
CA ALA A 95 11.15 5.44 -8.63
C ALA A 95 11.03 5.48 -7.09
N VAL A 96 9.82 5.68 -6.54
CA VAL A 96 9.61 5.79 -5.09
C VAL A 96 9.88 4.44 -4.42
N ILE A 97 10.71 4.48 -3.38
CA ILE A 97 10.91 3.37 -2.44
C ILE A 97 10.41 3.82 -1.07
N GLY A 98 9.45 3.08 -0.53
CA GLY A 98 8.86 3.34 0.77
C GLY A 98 9.78 2.95 1.92
N SER A 99 9.51 3.48 3.11
CA SER A 99 10.35 3.26 4.29
C SER A 99 10.34 1.82 4.80
N ALA A 100 9.34 1.01 4.43
CA ALA A 100 9.29 -0.42 4.74
C ALA A 100 9.67 -1.30 3.54
N GLY A 101 10.26 -0.71 2.49
CA GLY A 101 10.73 -1.42 1.30
C GLY A 101 9.66 -1.61 0.23
N GLU A 102 8.56 -0.85 0.28
CA GLU A 102 7.58 -0.76 -0.80
C GLU A 102 8.21 -0.20 -2.09
N ILE A 103 7.78 -0.69 -3.25
CA ILE A 103 8.40 -0.33 -4.53
C ILE A 103 7.37 0.29 -5.47
N GLY A 104 7.75 1.40 -6.09
CA GLY A 104 7.15 1.94 -7.30
C GLY A 104 5.78 2.58 -7.14
N LEU A 105 5.04 2.66 -8.25
CA LEU A 105 3.81 3.43 -8.39
C LEU A 105 2.74 3.14 -7.35
N MET A 106 2.52 1.86 -7.07
CA MET A 106 1.50 1.37 -6.13
C MET A 106 2.12 0.92 -4.80
N GLN A 107 3.41 1.21 -4.57
CA GLN A 107 4.13 0.88 -3.34
C GLN A 107 3.95 -0.60 -2.95
N VAL A 108 4.22 -1.49 -3.91
CA VAL A 108 4.07 -2.94 -3.72
C VAL A 108 5.29 -3.47 -2.96
N ARG A 109 5.05 -4.19 -1.86
CA ARG A 109 6.12 -4.89 -1.14
C ARG A 109 6.61 -6.12 -1.92
N PRO A 110 7.92 -6.40 -1.97
CA PRO A 110 8.46 -7.62 -2.59
C PRO A 110 7.82 -8.91 -2.06
N GLU A 111 7.55 -8.99 -0.75
CA GLU A 111 6.88 -10.17 -0.16
C GLU A 111 5.45 -10.35 -0.68
N THR A 112 4.73 -9.23 -0.85
CA THR A 112 3.37 -9.22 -1.41
C THR A 112 3.39 -9.65 -2.88
N ALA A 113 4.30 -9.10 -3.69
CA ALA A 113 4.46 -9.51 -5.07
C ALA A 113 4.80 -11.02 -5.17
N ALA A 114 5.71 -11.51 -4.33
CA ALA A 114 6.09 -12.92 -4.28
C ALA A 114 4.92 -13.84 -3.86
N MET A 115 4.10 -13.40 -2.88
CA MET A 115 2.85 -14.06 -2.49
C MET A 115 1.88 -14.18 -3.68
N LEU A 116 1.83 -13.13 -4.51
CA LEU A 116 1.03 -13.07 -5.73
C LEU A 116 1.71 -13.73 -6.95
N GLY A 117 2.83 -14.42 -6.76
CA GLY A 117 3.46 -15.25 -7.78
C GLY A 117 4.58 -14.57 -8.57
N PHE A 118 4.95 -13.33 -8.25
CA PHE A 118 6.11 -12.66 -8.81
C PHE A 118 7.41 -13.40 -8.46
N ARG A 119 8.33 -13.50 -9.42
CA ARG A 119 9.63 -14.18 -9.26
C ARG A 119 10.81 -13.37 -9.82
N GLY A 120 10.56 -12.13 -10.23
CA GLY A 120 11.59 -11.23 -10.71
C GLY A 120 12.34 -10.52 -9.58
N SER A 121 13.26 -9.68 -9.98
CA SER A 121 14.04 -8.76 -9.14
C SER A 121 13.23 -7.54 -8.70
N ASN A 122 13.76 -6.79 -7.73
CA ASN A 122 13.17 -5.52 -7.30
C ASN A 122 13.15 -4.48 -8.41
N ALA A 123 14.14 -4.49 -9.31
CA ALA A 123 14.16 -3.61 -10.48
C ALA A 123 13.01 -3.94 -11.43
N GLU A 124 12.79 -5.23 -11.72
CA GLU A 124 11.64 -5.66 -12.52
C GLU A 124 10.29 -5.36 -11.84
N LEU A 125 10.22 -5.35 -10.51
CA LEU A 125 9.02 -4.95 -9.76
C LEU A 125 8.75 -3.43 -9.85
N ALA A 126 9.76 -2.61 -10.12
CA ALA A 126 9.62 -1.17 -10.28
C ALA A 126 9.12 -0.77 -11.68
N GLU A 127 9.19 -1.67 -12.67
CA GLU A 127 8.66 -1.44 -14.01
C GLU A 127 7.15 -1.17 -13.99
N LEU A 128 6.69 -0.18 -14.77
CA LEU A 128 5.33 0.35 -14.70
C LEU A 128 4.25 -0.74 -14.80
N ASP A 129 4.32 -1.57 -15.85
CA ASP A 129 3.35 -2.64 -16.09
C ASP A 129 3.37 -3.68 -14.97
N VAL A 130 4.54 -4.06 -14.47
CA VAL A 130 4.70 -5.06 -13.42
C VAL A 130 4.16 -4.54 -12.09
N ASN A 131 4.53 -3.31 -11.73
CA ASN A 131 4.12 -2.69 -10.49
C ASN A 131 2.60 -2.51 -10.41
N ILE A 132 2.01 -1.95 -11.48
CA ILE A 132 0.56 -1.74 -11.56
C ILE A 132 -0.17 -3.08 -11.57
N HIS A 133 0.33 -4.08 -12.30
CA HIS A 133 -0.25 -5.42 -12.32
C HIS A 133 -0.37 -6.01 -10.90
N TYR A 134 0.72 -6.07 -10.14
CA TYR A 134 0.69 -6.64 -8.79
C TYR A 134 -0.06 -5.77 -7.78
N GLY A 135 0.00 -4.45 -7.92
CA GLY A 135 -0.78 -3.52 -7.09
C GLY A 135 -2.28 -3.68 -7.32
N VAL A 136 -2.74 -3.77 -8.56
CA VAL A 136 -4.15 -4.00 -8.91
C VAL A 136 -4.63 -5.39 -8.46
N LEU A 137 -3.81 -6.44 -8.60
CA LEU A 137 -4.15 -7.76 -8.04
C LEU A 137 -4.36 -7.70 -6.53
N TYR A 138 -3.46 -7.01 -5.80
CA TYR A 138 -3.58 -6.90 -4.36
C TYR A 138 -4.77 -6.03 -3.92
N LEU A 139 -5.01 -4.91 -4.61
CA LEU A 139 -6.14 -4.00 -4.35
C LEU A 139 -7.48 -4.65 -4.69
N SER A 140 -7.59 -5.36 -5.81
CA SER A 140 -8.84 -6.03 -6.20
C SER A 140 -9.26 -7.11 -5.19
N ARG A 141 -8.30 -7.79 -4.56
CA ARG A 141 -8.58 -8.69 -3.43
C ARG A 141 -9.06 -7.93 -2.20
N ALA A 142 -8.41 -6.82 -1.84
CA ALA A 142 -8.84 -5.96 -0.75
C ALA A 142 -10.26 -5.43 -0.96
N TRP A 143 -10.58 -5.01 -2.19
CA TRP A 143 -11.90 -4.56 -2.62
C TRP A 143 -12.98 -5.64 -2.43
N ARG A 144 -12.69 -6.88 -2.85
CA ARG A 144 -13.60 -8.03 -2.64
C ARG A 144 -13.82 -8.30 -1.16
N LEU A 145 -12.77 -8.30 -0.35
CA LEU A 145 -12.86 -8.52 1.10
C LEU A 145 -13.59 -7.39 1.84
N ALA A 146 -13.59 -6.18 1.26
CA ALA A 146 -14.30 -5.02 1.77
C ALA A 146 -15.78 -4.96 1.31
N GLY A 147 -16.24 -5.90 0.48
CA GLY A 147 -17.59 -5.85 -0.10
C GLY A 147 -17.81 -4.63 -1.00
N GLY A 148 -16.74 -4.11 -1.62
CA GLY A 148 -16.80 -2.90 -2.45
C GLY A 148 -16.74 -1.58 -1.68
N ASP A 149 -16.54 -1.61 -0.35
CA ASP A 149 -16.34 -0.38 0.41
C ASP A 149 -14.94 0.22 0.19
N LEU A 150 -14.88 1.47 -0.27
CA LEU A 150 -13.64 2.17 -0.59
C LEU A 150 -12.69 2.26 0.60
N CYS A 151 -13.16 2.71 1.77
CA CYS A 151 -12.26 2.94 2.90
C CYS A 151 -11.73 1.61 3.46
N ARG A 152 -12.59 0.60 3.59
CA ARG A 152 -12.18 -0.74 4.05
C ARG A 152 -11.23 -1.39 3.06
N ALA A 153 -11.43 -1.23 1.76
CA ALA A 153 -10.51 -1.76 0.75
C ALA A 153 -9.12 -1.10 0.86
N LEU A 154 -9.08 0.22 0.97
CA LEU A 154 -7.83 0.98 1.10
C LEU A 154 -7.11 0.73 2.44
N MET A 155 -7.86 0.59 3.53
CA MET A 155 -7.34 0.12 4.81
C MET A 155 -6.68 -1.25 4.67
N LYS A 156 -7.37 -2.22 4.06
CA LYS A 156 -6.86 -3.57 3.81
C LYS A 156 -5.66 -3.58 2.85
N TYR A 157 -5.59 -2.67 1.89
CA TYR A 157 -4.42 -2.52 1.03
C TYR A 157 -3.21 -2.09 1.86
N ARG A 158 -3.34 -0.99 2.60
CA ARG A 158 -2.25 -0.38 3.37
C ARG A 158 -1.79 -1.24 4.55
N ALA A 159 -2.73 -1.77 5.34
CA ALA A 159 -2.45 -2.46 6.60
C ALA A 159 -2.38 -3.99 6.45
N GLY A 160 -2.79 -4.52 5.29
CA GLY A 160 -2.90 -5.94 5.04
C GLY A 160 -4.35 -6.42 5.02
N HIS A 161 -4.63 -7.45 4.21
CA HIS A 161 -6.00 -7.92 3.95
C HIS A 161 -6.76 -8.42 5.19
N GLY A 162 -6.05 -8.79 6.26
CA GLY A 162 -6.63 -9.22 7.52
C GLY A 162 -6.97 -8.09 8.49
N GLU A 163 -6.67 -6.83 8.15
CA GLU A 163 -7.06 -5.68 8.95
C GLU A 163 -8.59 -5.53 8.94
N GLU A 164 -9.18 -5.40 10.12
CA GLU A 164 -10.63 -5.18 10.28
C GLU A 164 -10.94 -3.86 10.99
N GLU A 165 -9.95 -3.20 11.58
CA GLU A 165 -10.15 -1.98 12.37
C GLU A 165 -9.73 -0.72 11.61
N MET A 166 -10.67 0.23 11.49
CA MET A 166 -10.45 1.51 10.84
C MET A 166 -9.67 2.47 11.73
N THR A 167 -8.35 2.34 11.75
CA THR A 167 -7.43 3.24 12.47
C THR A 167 -7.48 4.68 11.95
N ALA A 168 -7.10 5.67 12.78
CA ALA A 168 -7.00 7.08 12.35
C ALA A 168 -6.12 7.27 11.10
N ARG A 169 -5.01 6.52 10.99
CA ARG A 169 -4.14 6.57 9.81
C ARG A 169 -4.86 6.03 8.56
N SER A 170 -5.67 4.98 8.70
CA SER A 170 -6.48 4.46 7.60
C SER A 170 -7.60 5.42 7.19
N GLN A 171 -8.16 6.18 8.13
CA GLN A 171 -9.16 7.22 7.82
C GLN A 171 -8.55 8.36 7.01
N VAL A 172 -7.39 8.89 7.43
CA VAL A 172 -6.65 9.92 6.67
C VAL A 172 -6.33 9.43 5.26
N TYR A 173 -5.87 8.18 5.15
CA TYR A 173 -5.57 7.55 3.87
C TYR A 173 -6.82 7.44 2.96
N CYS A 174 -7.97 7.03 3.51
CA CYS A 174 -9.22 7.02 2.74
C CYS A 174 -9.66 8.42 2.31
N ASN A 175 -9.52 9.43 3.18
CA ASN A 175 -9.91 10.80 2.84
C ASN A 175 -9.06 11.37 1.70
N ARG A 176 -7.76 11.07 1.66
CA ARG A 176 -6.90 11.40 0.50
C ARG A 176 -7.44 10.79 -0.80
N ALA A 177 -7.89 9.53 -0.76
CA ALA A 177 -8.49 8.88 -1.92
C ALA A 177 -9.79 9.53 -2.37
N ARG A 178 -10.70 9.85 -1.43
CA ARG A 178 -11.96 10.53 -1.75
C ARG A 178 -11.71 11.89 -2.40
N ASN A 179 -10.81 12.68 -1.84
CA ASN A 179 -10.45 13.99 -2.41
C ASN A 179 -9.90 13.83 -3.83
N ARG A 180 -9.07 12.81 -4.06
CA ARG A 180 -8.54 12.53 -5.39
C ARG A 180 -9.62 12.09 -6.37
N LEU A 181 -10.52 11.21 -5.95
CA LEU A 181 -11.65 10.74 -6.74
C LEU A 181 -12.59 11.89 -7.11
N LEU A 182 -12.86 12.81 -6.17
CA LEU A 182 -13.60 14.05 -6.45
C LEU A 182 -12.89 14.92 -7.49
N ALA A 183 -11.58 15.11 -7.37
CA ALA A 183 -10.79 15.88 -8.34
C ALA A 183 -10.77 15.26 -9.75
N MET A 184 -10.95 13.95 -9.86
CA MET A 184 -11.09 13.23 -11.14
C MET A 184 -12.54 13.16 -11.63
N ASN A 185 -13.51 13.77 -10.91
CA ASN A 185 -14.96 13.61 -11.13
C ASN A 185 -15.43 12.14 -11.13
N ALA A 186 -14.75 11.30 -10.34
CA ALA A 186 -14.88 9.86 -10.34
C ALA A 186 -15.14 9.33 -8.93
N MET A 187 -16.27 9.68 -8.33
CA MET A 187 -16.66 9.06 -7.06
C MET A 187 -17.21 7.66 -7.33
N PRO A 188 -16.69 6.60 -6.69
CA PRO A 188 -17.31 5.29 -6.77
C PRO A 188 -18.73 5.45 -6.22
N ALA A 189 -19.73 5.00 -6.99
CA ALA A 189 -21.10 4.96 -6.52
C ALA A 189 -21.10 4.22 -5.18
N GLY A 190 -21.42 4.95 -4.10
CA GLY A 190 -21.56 4.36 -2.79
C GLY A 190 -22.71 3.36 -2.88
N THR A 191 -22.38 2.07 -3.03
CA THR A 191 -23.37 1.04 -2.76
C THR A 191 -23.58 1.06 -1.27
N ALA A 192 -24.71 1.63 -0.85
CA ALA A 192 -25.40 1.19 0.36
C ALA A 192 -25.24 -0.33 0.42
N ALA A 193 -24.62 -0.82 1.49
CA ALA A 193 -24.26 -2.21 1.76
C ALA A 193 -24.86 -3.18 0.74
N ALA A 194 -24.11 -3.48 -0.33
CA ALA A 194 -24.45 -4.59 -1.19
C ALA A 194 -24.44 -5.81 -0.28
N ALA A 195 -25.65 -6.35 -0.02
CA ALA A 195 -25.84 -7.59 0.68
C ALA A 195 -24.84 -8.61 0.12
N ALA A 196 -24.17 -9.32 1.03
CA ALA A 196 -23.23 -10.37 0.69
C ALA A 196 -23.82 -11.23 -0.44
N PRO A 197 -23.10 -11.47 -1.55
CA PRO A 197 -23.56 -12.48 -2.48
C PRO A 197 -23.63 -13.81 -1.72
N ASP A 198 -24.78 -14.49 -1.86
CA ASP A 198 -25.04 -15.80 -1.27
C ASP A 198 -23.84 -16.75 -1.49
N PRO A 199 -23.56 -17.66 -0.54
CA PRO A 199 -22.51 -18.65 -0.74
C PRO A 199 -22.87 -19.48 -1.98
N ALA A 200 -22.00 -19.43 -2.99
CA ALA A 200 -22.17 -20.18 -4.22
C ALA A 200 -22.42 -21.68 -3.91
N PRO A 201 -23.33 -22.35 -4.64
CA PRO A 201 -23.67 -23.75 -4.38
C PRO A 201 -22.47 -24.68 -4.63
N PRO A 202 -22.42 -25.86 -3.96
CA PRO A 202 -21.29 -26.76 -4.07
C PRO A 202 -21.32 -27.45 -5.43
N VAL A 203 -20.37 -27.13 -6.31
CA VAL A 203 -20.14 -27.93 -7.52
C VAL A 203 -19.35 -29.17 -7.14
N ALA A 204 -20.02 -30.32 -7.30
CA ALA A 204 -19.52 -31.65 -7.07
C ALA A 204 -18.23 -31.92 -7.86
N ALA A 205 -17.32 -32.66 -7.21
CA ALA A 205 -16.04 -33.08 -7.76
C ALA A 205 -16.22 -34.04 -8.95
N ALA A 206 -15.57 -33.73 -10.07
CA ALA A 206 -15.26 -34.70 -11.11
C ALA A 206 -13.81 -35.20 -10.91
N ALA A 207 -13.64 -36.52 -10.92
CA ALA A 207 -12.40 -37.25 -10.65
C ALA A 207 -11.30 -37.05 -11.73
N PRO A 208 -10.01 -37.34 -11.43
CA PRO A 208 -8.88 -37.00 -12.30
C PRO A 208 -8.52 -38.12 -13.28
N ALA A 209 -8.14 -37.76 -14.51
CA ALA A 209 -7.41 -38.65 -15.42
C ALA A 209 -5.88 -38.49 -15.23
N LYS A 210 -5.14 -39.61 -15.24
CA LYS A 210 -3.68 -39.69 -15.00
C LYS A 210 -2.83 -39.01 -16.09
N PRO A 211 -1.60 -38.55 -15.78
CA PRO A 211 -0.75 -37.82 -16.72
C PRO A 211 0.18 -38.74 -17.53
N ALA A 212 0.37 -38.42 -18.81
CA ALA A 212 1.46 -38.94 -19.63
C ALA A 212 2.65 -37.97 -19.64
N SER A 213 3.84 -38.50 -19.39
CA SER A 213 5.13 -37.82 -19.27
C SER A 213 5.67 -37.23 -20.58
N ARG A 214 6.26 -36.02 -20.55
CA ARG A 214 7.21 -35.49 -21.55
C ARG A 214 8.33 -34.65 -20.89
N PRO A 215 9.49 -34.47 -21.55
CA PRO A 215 10.79 -34.32 -20.89
C PRO A 215 11.09 -32.90 -20.36
N LYS A 216 12.05 -32.83 -19.42
CA LYS A 216 12.66 -31.59 -18.93
C LYS A 216 13.54 -30.95 -20.01
N MET A 217 13.33 -29.66 -20.27
CA MET A 217 14.29 -28.77 -20.92
C MET A 217 14.44 -27.49 -20.08
N PRO A 218 15.63 -26.85 -20.07
CA PRO A 218 15.92 -25.72 -19.20
C PRO A 218 15.16 -24.48 -19.67
N VAL A 219 14.35 -23.90 -18.79
CA VAL A 219 13.45 -22.79 -19.13
C VAL A 219 14.20 -21.46 -19.02
N GLN A 220 14.42 -20.81 -20.16
CA GLN A 220 14.96 -19.46 -20.28
C GLN A 220 13.89 -18.41 -19.88
N PRO A 221 14.29 -17.24 -19.30
CA PRO A 221 13.37 -16.27 -18.67
C PRO A 221 12.27 -15.68 -19.59
N LYS A 222 12.46 -15.68 -20.92
CA LYS A 222 11.52 -15.03 -21.86
C LYS A 222 10.19 -15.78 -22.06
N THR A 223 10.12 -17.07 -21.76
CA THR A 223 8.88 -17.87 -21.96
C THR A 223 7.83 -17.65 -20.85
N VAL A 224 8.20 -17.02 -19.73
CA VAL A 224 7.27 -16.73 -18.64
C VAL A 224 6.29 -15.62 -19.04
N TYR A 225 6.75 -14.62 -19.78
CA TYR A 225 5.91 -13.51 -20.27
C TYR A 225 4.90 -13.95 -21.35
N ALA A 226 5.21 -14.98 -22.15
CA ALA A 226 4.31 -15.46 -23.19
C ALA A 226 3.06 -16.17 -22.63
N ARG A 227 3.14 -16.75 -21.42
CA ARG A 227 2.01 -17.48 -20.80
C ARG A 227 0.99 -16.55 -20.14
N TYR A 228 1.38 -15.31 -19.82
CA TYR A 228 0.53 -14.33 -19.16
C TYR A 228 -0.53 -13.73 -20.11
N ARG A 229 -0.38 -13.88 -21.43
CA ARG A 229 -1.32 -13.39 -22.44
C ARG A 229 -2.67 -14.12 -22.47
N GLN A 230 -2.83 -15.24 -21.77
CA GLN A 230 -4.11 -15.95 -21.67
C GLN A 230 -4.91 -15.51 -20.44
N GLY A 231 -5.32 -14.24 -20.44
CA GLY A 231 -6.22 -13.63 -19.44
C GLY A 231 -7.63 -14.20 -19.50
N THR A 232 -7.82 -15.45 -19.08
CA THR A 232 -9.17 -16.00 -18.89
C THR A 232 -9.59 -15.84 -17.43
N ALA A 233 -10.85 -15.45 -17.22
CA ALA A 233 -11.43 -15.35 -15.88
C ALA A 233 -11.37 -16.71 -15.13
N ALA A 234 -11.33 -17.83 -15.86
CA ALA A 234 -11.13 -19.16 -15.30
C ALA A 234 -9.71 -19.37 -14.74
N ALA A 235 -8.67 -18.93 -15.47
CA ALA A 235 -7.29 -19.01 -14.99
C ALA A 235 -7.06 -18.13 -13.75
N SER A 236 -7.65 -16.92 -13.74
CA SER A 236 -7.63 -16.03 -12.58
C SER A 236 -8.33 -16.67 -11.37
N ARG A 237 -9.55 -17.20 -11.53
CA ARG A 237 -10.29 -17.87 -10.43
C ARG A 237 -9.57 -19.12 -9.91
N ALA A 238 -9.04 -19.97 -10.79
CA ALA A 238 -8.31 -21.17 -10.40
C ALA A 238 -7.03 -20.84 -9.60
N TYR A 239 -6.32 -19.78 -10.02
CA TYR A 239 -5.18 -19.26 -9.29
C TYR A 239 -5.56 -18.77 -7.88
N TRP A 240 -6.61 -17.95 -7.77
CA TRP A 240 -7.09 -17.43 -6.49
C TRP A 240 -7.60 -18.53 -5.54
N ALA A 241 -8.30 -19.54 -6.06
CA ALA A 241 -8.76 -20.68 -5.26
C ALA A 241 -7.58 -21.51 -4.72
N ALA A 242 -6.58 -21.78 -5.55
CA ALA A 242 -5.36 -22.48 -5.13
C ALA A 242 -4.57 -21.66 -4.09
N HIS A 243 -4.56 -20.34 -4.24
CA HIS A 243 -3.91 -19.42 -3.31
C HIS A 243 -4.62 -19.37 -1.95
N GLU A 244 -5.96 -19.23 -1.93
CA GLU A 244 -6.76 -19.25 -0.70
C GLU A 244 -6.56 -20.55 0.09
N ALA A 245 -6.55 -21.69 -0.60
CA ALA A 245 -6.28 -22.99 0.02
C ALA A 245 -4.89 -23.03 0.67
N ARG A 246 -3.87 -22.49 0.01
CA ARG A 246 -2.50 -22.43 0.56
C ARG A 246 -2.42 -21.54 1.80
N ILE A 247 -3.04 -20.36 1.77
CA ILE A 247 -3.07 -19.44 2.91
C ILE A 247 -3.81 -20.07 4.10
N SER A 248 -4.93 -20.74 3.85
CA SER A 248 -5.69 -21.49 4.87
C SER A 248 -4.82 -22.56 5.54
N GLN A 249 -4.06 -23.33 4.76
CA GLN A 249 -3.14 -24.34 5.30
C GLN A 249 -2.02 -23.74 6.16
N ILE A 250 -1.46 -22.59 5.74
CA ILE A 250 -0.44 -21.89 6.54
C ILE A 250 -1.04 -21.40 7.85
N LYS A 251 -2.22 -20.79 7.83
CA LYS A 251 -2.94 -20.34 9.03
C LYS A 251 -3.25 -21.51 9.97
N ALA A 252 -3.71 -22.64 9.44
CA ALA A 252 -3.98 -23.85 10.22
C ALA A 252 -2.71 -24.40 10.88
N ARG A 253 -1.57 -24.43 10.17
CA ARG A 253 -0.28 -24.87 10.72
C ARG A 253 0.21 -23.95 11.83
N ILE A 254 0.07 -22.64 11.66
CA ILE A 254 0.42 -21.65 12.69
C ILE A 254 -0.49 -21.85 13.91
N GLY A 255 -1.82 -21.92 13.73
CA GLY A 255 -2.77 -22.16 14.82
C GLY A 255 -2.51 -23.47 15.57
N ALA A 256 -2.21 -24.57 14.87
CA ALA A 256 -1.86 -25.85 15.49
C ALA A 256 -0.51 -25.81 16.25
N ARG A 257 0.42 -24.95 15.83
CA ARG A 257 1.67 -24.71 16.58
C ARG A 257 1.37 -23.94 17.87
N TRP A 258 0.56 -22.88 17.81
CA TRP A 258 0.16 -22.10 18.99
C TRP A 258 -0.60 -22.93 20.02
N LYS A 259 -1.56 -23.76 19.60
CA LYS A 259 -2.31 -24.65 20.51
C LYS A 259 -1.40 -25.63 21.25
N ARG A 260 -0.35 -26.17 20.60
CA ARG A 260 0.63 -27.06 21.24
C ARG A 260 1.57 -26.35 22.22
N VAL A 261 1.85 -25.07 21.99
CA VAL A 261 2.67 -24.25 22.90
C VAL A 261 1.84 -23.84 24.12
N ALA A 262 0.56 -23.53 23.93
CA ALA A 262 -0.35 -23.14 25.01
C ALA A 262 -0.83 -24.30 25.90
N SER A 263 -0.68 -25.56 25.43
CA SER A 263 -1.05 -26.77 26.18
C SER A 263 0.13 -27.42 26.92
N ARG A 264 1.26 -26.74 27.04
CA ARG A 264 2.45 -27.14 27.80
C ARG A 264 2.66 -26.15 28.92
#